data_AF-W0JIU2-F1
#
_entry.id   AF-W0JIU2-F1
#
_cell.length_a   1.000
_cell.length_b   1.000
_cell.length_c   1.000
_cell.angle_alpha   90.00
_cell.angle_beta   90.00
_cell.angle_gamma   90.00
#
_symmetry.space_group_name_H-M   'P 1'
#
loop_
_entity.id
_entity.type
_entity.pdbx_description
1 polymer ?
#
loop_
_entity_poly.entity_id
_entity_poly.type
_entity_poly.pdbx_seq_one_letter_code
_entity_poly.pdbx_strand_id
1 'polypeptide(L)'
;MDDISLGVPEPVLEQLPADSDDAAMDMQRAVAGWEQRLNRALEDAEDESEAAATVLTVIERFEDRLETYDELVPELRAWGQSPIYAISWRTLYADVIAQLHEHDDLGDRLDRERNARLVEDGIRLRDM
;
A
#
# COMPACT_ATOMS: atom_id res chain seq x y z
N MET A 1 -9.46 -16.31 7.84
CA MET A 1 -8.42 -15.28 7.89
C MET A 1 -8.96 -14.19 8.81
N ASP A 2 -8.10 -13.65 9.67
CA ASP A 2 -8.49 -12.53 10.54
C ASP A 2 -8.63 -11.24 9.72
N ASP A 3 -9.41 -10.30 10.25
CA ASP A 3 -9.61 -8.99 9.63
C ASP A 3 -8.32 -8.17 9.67
N ILE A 4 -8.03 -7.51 8.55
CA ILE A 4 -6.93 -6.55 8.45
C ILE A 4 -7.33 -5.30 9.25
N SER A 5 -6.42 -4.83 10.11
CA SER A 5 -6.48 -3.49 10.69
C SER A 5 -5.36 -2.64 10.13
N LEU A 6 -5.70 -1.47 9.57
CA LEU A 6 -4.78 -0.49 9.03
C LEU A 6 -4.85 0.82 9.81
N GLY A 7 -3.68 1.36 10.13
CA GLY A 7 -3.53 2.65 10.78
C GLY A 7 -2.73 3.64 9.95
N VAL A 8 -2.95 4.93 10.20
CA VAL A 8 -2.01 5.99 9.81
C VAL A 8 -1.02 6.18 10.96
N PRO A 9 0.28 5.97 10.75
CA PRO A 9 1.26 6.19 11.81
C PRO A 9 1.33 7.65 12.24
N GLU A 10 1.36 7.90 13.55
CA GLU A 10 1.48 9.24 14.13
C GLU A 10 2.65 10.05 13.54
N PRO A 11 3.86 9.47 13.32
CA PRO A 11 4.97 10.18 12.70
C PRO A 11 4.69 10.68 11.27
N VAL A 12 3.76 10.09 10.53
CA VAL A 12 3.34 10.58 9.20
C VAL A 12 2.51 11.85 9.35
N LEU A 13 1.64 11.89 10.35
CA LEU A 13 0.78 13.05 10.64
C LEU A 13 1.58 14.21 11.21
N GLU A 14 2.53 13.95 12.10
CA GLU A 14 3.39 14.96 12.71
C GLU A 14 4.31 15.67 11.70
N GLN A 15 4.59 15.03 10.56
CA GLN A 15 5.36 15.63 9.48
C GLN A 15 4.58 16.67 8.66
N LEU A 16 3.25 16.66 8.75
CA LEU A 16 2.42 17.62 8.03
C LEU A 16 2.62 19.04 8.60
N PRO A 17 2.51 20.07 7.75
CA PRO A 17 2.52 21.45 8.23
C PRO A 17 1.41 21.71 9.27
N ALA A 18 1.65 22.59 10.24
CA ALA A 18 0.77 22.82 11.39
C ALA A 18 -0.69 23.20 11.03
N ASP A 19 -0.94 23.79 9.86
CA ASP A 19 -2.28 24.20 9.41
C ASP A 19 -2.92 23.17 8.44
N SER A 20 -2.54 21.89 8.53
CA SER A 20 -2.91 20.86 7.55
C SER A 20 -3.89 19.80 8.09
N ASP A 21 -4.80 20.20 8.99
CA ASP A 21 -5.79 19.30 9.58
C ASP A 21 -6.62 18.56 8.52
N ASP A 22 -6.97 19.23 7.43
CA ASP A 22 -7.70 18.62 6.32
C ASP A 22 -6.89 17.50 5.64
N ALA A 23 -5.59 17.68 5.46
CA ALA A 23 -4.72 16.67 4.85
C ALA A 23 -4.56 15.44 5.76
N ALA A 24 -4.43 15.66 7.08
CA ALA A 24 -4.39 14.59 8.06
C ALA A 24 -5.70 13.76 8.03
N MET A 25 -6.86 14.44 8.01
CA MET A 25 -8.15 13.76 7.89
C MET A 25 -8.29 12.97 6.59
N ASP A 26 -7.80 13.51 5.47
CA ASP A 26 -7.89 12.83 4.17
C ASP A 26 -7.06 11.55 4.14
N MET A 27 -5.86 11.55 4.75
CA MET A 27 -5.04 10.35 4.92
C MET A 27 -5.75 9.30 5.78
N GLN A 28 -6.33 9.70 6.90
CA GLN A 28 -7.08 8.78 7.78
C GLN A 28 -8.31 8.18 7.08
N ARG A 29 -9.07 9.00 6.35
CA ARG A 29 -10.22 8.53 5.54
C ARG A 29 -9.79 7.58 4.43
N ALA A 30 -8.66 7.85 3.79
CA ALA A 30 -8.12 6.99 2.75
C ALA A 30 -7.77 5.61 3.31
N VAL A 31 -7.03 5.55 4.43
CA VAL A 31 -6.67 4.29 5.09
C VAL A 31 -7.90 3.52 5.54
N ALA A 32 -8.86 4.15 6.21
CA ALA A 32 -10.11 3.49 6.61
C ALA A 32 -10.89 2.95 5.40
N GLY A 33 -10.87 3.69 4.28
CA GLY A 33 -11.48 3.26 3.03
C GLY A 33 -10.74 2.09 2.35
N TRP A 34 -9.41 2.00 2.48
CA TRP A 34 -8.64 0.87 2.01
C TRP A 34 -8.89 -0.37 2.86
N GLU A 35 -8.84 -0.23 4.19
CA GLU A 35 -9.13 -1.30 5.16
C GLU A 35 -10.50 -1.94 4.85
N GLN A 36 -11.55 -1.12 4.74
CA GLN A 36 -12.89 -1.63 4.45
C GLN A 36 -12.96 -2.39 3.12
N ARG A 37 -12.27 -1.92 2.06
CA ARG A 37 -12.29 -2.59 0.76
C ARG A 37 -11.48 -3.88 0.77
N LEU A 38 -10.35 -3.90 1.47
CA LEU A 38 -9.52 -5.08 1.62
C LEU A 38 -10.26 -6.16 2.40
N ASN A 39 -10.84 -5.84 3.56
CA ASN A 39 -11.61 -6.80 4.35
C ASN A 39 -12.80 -7.35 3.58
N ARG A 40 -13.52 -6.52 2.81
CA ARG A 40 -14.57 -7.02 1.91
C ARG A 40 -14.02 -7.98 0.86
N ALA A 41 -12.88 -7.68 0.25
CA ALA A 41 -12.26 -8.57 -0.73
C ALA A 41 -11.81 -9.89 -0.11
N LEU A 42 -11.37 -9.90 1.15
CA LEU A 42 -11.05 -11.11 1.91
C LEU A 42 -12.31 -11.93 2.23
N GLU A 43 -13.41 -11.28 2.59
CA GLU A 43 -14.71 -11.93 2.84
C GLU A 43 -15.30 -12.56 1.57
N ASP A 44 -15.14 -11.90 0.42
CA ASP A 44 -15.70 -12.33 -0.87
C ASP A 44 -14.87 -13.43 -1.55
N ALA A 45 -13.64 -13.69 -1.13
CA ALA A 45 -12.74 -14.67 -1.74
C ALA A 45 -13.20 -16.12 -1.46
N GLU A 46 -13.11 -16.99 -2.48
CA GLU A 46 -13.48 -18.40 -2.39
C GLU A 46 -12.49 -19.20 -1.54
N ASP A 47 -11.22 -18.82 -1.56
CA ASP A 47 -10.16 -19.41 -0.75
C ASP A 47 -9.03 -18.43 -0.39
N GLU A 48 -8.10 -18.91 0.44
CA GLU A 48 -6.98 -18.12 0.94
C GLU A 48 -5.99 -17.71 -0.15
N SER A 49 -5.91 -18.46 -1.25
CA SER A 49 -5.04 -18.16 -2.39
C SER A 49 -5.62 -17.01 -3.19
N GLU A 50 -6.93 -17.03 -3.47
CA GLU A 50 -7.63 -15.93 -4.12
C GLU A 50 -7.57 -14.64 -3.29
N ALA A 51 -7.74 -14.75 -1.97
CA ALA A 51 -7.58 -13.64 -1.04
C ALA A 51 -6.18 -13.03 -1.14
N ALA A 52 -5.12 -13.84 -1.04
CA ALA A 52 -3.73 -13.38 -1.14
C ALA A 52 -3.43 -12.77 -2.52
N ALA A 53 -3.91 -13.38 -3.60
CA ALA A 53 -3.73 -12.87 -4.95
C ALA A 53 -4.39 -11.49 -5.15
N THR A 54 -5.58 -11.30 -4.57
CA THR A 54 -6.32 -10.04 -4.61
C THR A 54 -5.60 -8.94 -3.83
N VAL A 55 -5.13 -9.25 -2.62
CA VAL A 55 -4.34 -8.29 -1.83
C VAL A 55 -3.04 -7.93 -2.53
N LEU A 56 -2.34 -8.91 -3.14
CA LEU A 56 -1.09 -8.65 -3.86
C LEU A 56 -1.30 -7.66 -5.01
N THR A 57 -2.41 -7.76 -5.75
CA THR A 57 -2.78 -6.78 -6.78
C THR A 57 -3.05 -5.38 -6.20
N VAL A 58 -3.58 -5.28 -4.99
CA VAL A 58 -3.74 -3.99 -4.31
C VAL A 58 -2.37 -3.44 -3.88
N ILE A 59 -1.47 -4.29 -3.39
CA ILE A 59 -0.09 -3.91 -3.03
C ILE A 59 0.64 -3.37 -4.26
N GLU A 60 0.59 -4.06 -5.40
CA GLU A 60 1.18 -3.60 -6.68
C GLU A 60 0.69 -2.18 -7.03
N ARG A 61 -0.62 -1.92 -6.88
CA ARG A 61 -1.20 -0.60 -7.12
C ARG A 61 -0.75 0.46 -6.11
N PHE A 62 -0.48 0.07 -4.85
CA PHE A 62 0.07 0.96 -3.85
C PHE A 62 1.54 1.28 -4.13
N GLU A 63 2.32 0.31 -4.62
CA GLU A 63 3.70 0.50 -5.06
C GLU A 63 3.76 1.50 -6.24
N ASP A 64 2.90 1.36 -7.24
CA ASP A 64 2.79 2.32 -8.36
C ASP A 64 2.51 3.76 -7.85
N ARG A 65 1.67 3.88 -6.81
CA ARG A 65 1.31 5.17 -6.23
C ARG A 65 2.43 5.75 -5.40
N LEU A 66 3.11 4.92 -4.63
CA LEU A 66 4.31 5.29 -3.88
C LEU A 66 5.37 5.84 -4.83
N GLU A 67 5.64 5.15 -5.95
CA GLU A 67 6.59 5.59 -6.99
C GLU A 67 6.15 6.94 -7.58
N THR A 68 4.87 7.08 -7.94
CA THR A 68 4.33 8.37 -8.44
C THR A 68 4.63 9.51 -7.46
N TYR A 69 4.42 9.32 -6.16
CA TYR A 69 4.70 10.36 -5.18
C TYR A 69 6.21 10.60 -4.99
N ASP A 70 7.05 9.57 -5.08
CA ASP A 70 8.51 9.70 -5.05
C ASP A 70 9.01 10.56 -6.22
N GLU A 71 8.51 10.32 -7.43
CA GLU A 71 8.85 11.08 -8.64
C GLU A 71 8.42 12.55 -8.57
N LEU A 72 7.29 12.84 -7.91
CA LEU A 72 6.82 14.22 -7.71
C LEU A 72 7.72 15.05 -6.79
N VAL A 73 8.43 14.42 -5.85
CA VAL A 73 9.27 15.12 -4.88
C VAL A 73 10.36 15.99 -5.53
N PRO A 74 11.22 15.48 -6.43
CA PRO A 74 12.22 16.31 -7.11
C PRO A 74 11.58 17.39 -7.99
N GLU A 75 10.44 17.12 -8.63
CA GLU A 75 9.73 18.10 -9.46
C GLU A 75 9.24 19.30 -8.64
N LEU A 76 8.58 19.03 -7.51
CA LEU A 76 8.10 20.08 -6.60
C LEU A 76 9.25 20.95 -6.09
N ARG A 77 10.37 20.33 -5.73
CA ARG A 77 11.58 21.06 -5.31
C ARG A 77 12.12 21.96 -6.43
N ALA A 78 12.13 21.47 -7.68
CA ALA A 78 12.58 22.26 -8.82
C ALA A 78 11.68 23.49 -9.07
N TRP A 79 10.39 23.40 -8.72
CA TRP A 79 9.43 24.49 -8.84
C TRP A 79 9.34 25.37 -7.58
N GLY A 80 10.21 25.15 -6.59
CA GLY A 80 10.21 25.89 -5.33
C GLY A 80 8.97 25.63 -4.44
N GLN A 81 8.23 24.55 -4.71
CA GLN A 81 7.10 24.11 -3.90
C GLN A 81 7.57 23.18 -2.78
N SER A 82 6.87 23.17 -1.65
CA SER A 82 7.16 22.23 -0.56
C SER A 82 6.73 20.81 -0.96
N PRO A 83 7.63 19.82 -0.96
CA PRO A 83 7.29 18.44 -1.30
C PRO A 83 6.67 17.66 -0.13
N ILE A 84 6.43 18.30 1.02
CA ILE A 84 6.09 17.61 2.26
C ILE A 84 4.86 16.70 2.14
N TYR A 85 3.81 17.17 1.46
CA TYR A 85 2.61 16.36 1.24
C TYR A 85 2.87 15.12 0.37
N ALA A 86 3.70 15.24 -0.68
CA ALA A 86 4.07 14.10 -1.51
C ALA A 86 4.89 13.08 -0.71
N ILE A 87 5.82 13.56 0.14
CA ILE A 87 6.58 12.72 1.05
C ILE A 87 5.65 12.00 2.04
N SER A 88 4.71 12.70 2.67
CA SER A 88 3.77 12.11 3.62
C SER A 88 2.90 11.03 2.97
N TRP A 89 2.36 11.26 1.77
CA TRP A 89 1.59 10.24 1.04
C TRP A 89 2.45 9.03 0.65
N ARG A 90 3.66 9.27 0.11
CA ARG A 90 4.62 8.21 -0.21
C ARG A 90 4.92 7.33 1.01
N THR A 91 5.21 7.96 2.15
CA THR A 91 5.49 7.23 3.39
C THR A 91 4.25 6.48 3.86
N LEU A 92 3.05 7.08 3.78
CA LEU A 92 1.81 6.39 4.14
C LEU A 92 1.58 5.12 3.30
N TYR A 93 1.82 5.18 1.99
CA TYR A 93 1.72 3.99 1.14
C TYR A 93 2.73 2.92 1.56
N ALA A 94 3.98 3.31 1.82
CA ALA A 94 5.01 2.37 2.30
C ALA A 94 4.60 1.69 3.62
N ASP A 95 4.05 2.47 4.56
CA ASP A 95 3.63 1.97 5.87
C ASP A 95 2.40 1.06 5.77
N VAL A 96 1.45 1.35 4.87
CA VAL A 96 0.30 0.45 4.64
C VAL A 96 0.75 -0.86 4.00
N ILE A 97 1.67 -0.82 3.04
CA ILE A 97 2.25 -2.03 2.45
C ILE A 97 2.95 -2.86 3.54
N ALA A 98 3.75 -2.22 4.39
CA ALA A 98 4.40 -2.90 5.51
C ALA A 98 3.39 -3.57 6.45
N GLN A 99 2.33 -2.87 6.85
CA GLN A 99 1.26 -3.44 7.69
C GLN A 99 0.60 -4.68 7.06
N LEU A 100 0.41 -4.70 5.74
CA LEU A 100 -0.15 -5.86 5.03
C LEU A 100 0.79 -7.06 5.04
N HIS A 101 2.10 -6.84 4.92
CA HIS A 101 3.11 -7.89 5.02
C HIS A 101 3.32 -8.38 6.47
N GLU A 102 3.15 -7.51 7.46
CA GLU A 102 3.30 -7.83 8.88
C GLU A 102 2.06 -8.52 9.47
N HIS A 103 0.95 -8.56 8.74
CA HIS A 103 -0.26 -9.25 9.19
C HIS A 103 -0.02 -10.77 9.22
N ASP A 104 0.04 -11.35 10.43
CA ASP A 104 0.47 -12.74 10.71
C ASP A 104 -0.12 -13.78 9.75
N ASP A 105 -1.43 -13.70 9.49
CA ASP A 105 -2.14 -14.68 8.67
C ASP A 105 -1.98 -14.45 7.16
N LEU A 106 -1.67 -13.22 6.75
CA LEU A 106 -1.71 -12.77 5.35
C LEU A 106 -0.30 -12.68 4.75
N GLY A 107 0.69 -12.21 5.52
CA GLY A 107 2.08 -12.04 5.07
C GLY A 107 2.69 -13.34 4.53
N ASP A 108 2.58 -14.43 5.28
CA ASP A 108 3.08 -15.75 4.86
C ASP A 108 2.42 -16.26 3.56
N ARG A 109 1.17 -15.86 3.30
CA ARG A 109 0.44 -16.22 2.10
C ARG A 109 0.85 -15.34 0.92
N LEU A 110 1.02 -14.04 1.14
CA LEU A 110 1.53 -13.08 0.16
C LEU A 110 2.91 -13.48 -0.34
N ASP A 111 3.81 -13.89 0.55
CA ASP A 111 5.16 -14.33 0.17
C ASP A 111 5.14 -15.58 -0.71
N ARG A 112 4.27 -16.54 -0.38
CA ARG A 112 4.09 -17.76 -1.19
C ARG A 112 3.52 -17.44 -2.57
N GLU A 113 2.48 -16.63 -2.63
CA GLU A 113 1.81 -16.22 -3.88
C GLU A 113 2.77 -15.44 -4.77
N ARG A 114 3.51 -14.48 -4.22
CA ARG A 114 4.53 -13.70 -4.95
C ARG A 114 5.60 -14.60 -5.55
N ASN A 115 6.11 -15.56 -4.78
CA ASN A 115 7.07 -16.53 -5.27
C ASN A 115 6.50 -17.42 -6.38
N ALA A 116 5.23 -17.83 -6.27
CA ALA A 116 4.57 -18.60 -7.31
C ALA A 116 4.46 -17.82 -8.63
N ARG A 117 4.05 -16.54 -8.58
CA ARG A 117 3.99 -15.65 -9.76
C ARG A 117 5.37 -15.47 -10.41
N LEU A 118 6.41 -15.21 -9.62
CA LEU A 118 7.78 -15.06 -10.13
C LEU A 118 8.29 -16.32 -10.85
N VAL A 119 7.98 -17.50 -10.31
CA VAL A 119 8.31 -18.77 -10.95
C VAL A 119 7.54 -18.95 -12.25
N GLU A 120 6.24 -18.65 -12.26
CA GLU A 120 5.41 -18.76 -13.45
C GLU A 120 5.90 -17.84 -14.58
N ASP A 121 6.21 -16.58 -14.26
CA ASP A 121 6.74 -15.61 -15.22
C ASP A 121 8.13 -16.02 -15.74
N GLY A 122 8.98 -16.56 -14.88
CA GLY A 122 10.29 -17.09 -15.28
C GLY A 122 10.19 -18.29 -16.24
N ILE A 123 9.16 -19.14 -16.08
CA ILE A 123 8.87 -20.25 -17.01
C ILE A 123 8.37 -19.68 -18.35
N ARG A 124 7.41 -18.74 -18.33
CA ARG A 124 6.88 -18.11 -19.55
C ARG A 124 7.98 -17.44 -20.39
N LEU A 125 8.94 -16.78 -19.76
CA LEU A 125 10.07 -16.13 -20.44
C LEU A 125 11.06 -17.12 -21.06
N ARG A 126 11.14 -18.36 -20.54
CA ARG A 126 12.05 -19.40 -21.04
C ARG A 126 11.47 -20.18 -22.23
N ASP A 127 10.15 -20.19 -22.36
CA ASP A 127 9.42 -20.85 -23.46
C ASP A 127 9.20 -19.93 -24.68
N MET A 128 9.66 -18.67 -24.63
CA MET A 128 9.70 -17.71 -25.75
C MET A 128 11.05 -17.69 -26.47
#